data_AF-A0A368KE88-F1
#
_entry.id   AF-A0A368KE88-F1
#
_cell.length_a   1.000
_cell.length_b   1.000
_cell.length_c   1.000
_cell.angle_alpha   90.00
_cell.angle_beta   90.00
_cell.angle_gamma   90.00
#
_symmetry.space_group_name_H-M   'P 1'
#
loop_
_entity.id
_entity.type
_entity.pdbx_description
1 polymer ?
#
loop_
_entity_poly.entity_id
_entity_poly.type
_entity_poly.pdbx_seq_one_letter_code
_entity_poly.pdbx_strand_id
1 'polypeptide(L)'
;MSTLLKRNLLIAFASTALLAATLGSAVAGNTDEFAPNPYAPSYGHPYRHGAVPTREALARMHQYDNLHAAQPGSSTTTSGKTLSYGGGVDGIGVTSGTPRVYIVVYGSQWGTAGTDAKGNMTLSNDPVNAVPYLQNLFKGLGTGSELWSGVMTQYCDGSGVATGATFCASSASHIGYPSNGALVSVWYDNSVPSPSNATGAQLAQEAVNAAQHFGNTTAASNRYAQYIILSPTGTHPDGFNTSTGNFCAWHDWQGDNYGITSPVGDVAFTNMPYVYDMGTSCGENFVNSGTQGLVDGFSIVNGHEYAETVTDQNPAGGWTNHVKGSRNKGQENGDECAWISSGQGKSQDVVMGNGSYAMQSTWSNDTNECDISHPIVL
;
A
#
# COMPACT_ATOMS: atom_id res chain seq x y z
N MET A 1 3.68 -0.36 -92.34
CA MET A 1 4.81 -1.23 -92.77
C MET A 1 5.72 -1.32 -91.56
N SER A 2 5.86 -2.39 -90.77
CA SER A 2 5.84 -3.86 -90.94
C SER A 2 5.37 -4.48 -89.60
N THR A 3 4.24 -5.20 -89.53
CA THR A 3 4.09 -6.69 -89.37
C THR A 3 4.95 -7.33 -88.26
N LEU A 4 4.36 -7.85 -87.17
CA LEU A 4 3.68 -9.15 -86.97
C LEU A 4 4.62 -10.34 -86.59
N LEU A 5 4.34 -10.89 -85.40
CA LEU A 5 4.22 -12.31 -85.02
C LEU A 5 5.43 -13.28 -84.93
N LYS A 6 5.59 -13.79 -83.69
CA LYS A 6 5.76 -15.20 -83.21
C LYS A 6 6.97 -16.03 -83.64
N ARG A 7 7.66 -16.58 -82.62
CA ARG A 7 7.84 -18.04 -82.43
C ARG A 7 8.27 -18.40 -81.00
N ASN A 8 7.51 -19.32 -80.40
CA ASN A 8 7.80 -19.99 -79.14
C ASN A 8 9.02 -20.91 -79.31
N LEU A 9 9.87 -21.00 -78.28
CA LEU A 9 10.58 -22.24 -77.95
C LEU A 9 10.75 -22.31 -76.43
N LEU A 10 10.20 -23.38 -75.85
CA LEU A 10 10.37 -23.76 -74.45
C LEU A 10 11.84 -24.11 -74.18
N ILE A 11 12.41 -23.55 -73.12
CA ILE A 11 13.61 -24.07 -72.48
C ILE A 11 13.25 -24.35 -71.02
N ALA A 12 13.25 -25.64 -70.68
CA ALA A 12 13.14 -26.12 -69.31
C ALA A 12 14.43 -25.79 -68.56
N PHE A 13 14.33 -25.04 -67.47
CA PHE A 13 15.39 -24.94 -66.47
C PHE A 13 14.90 -25.54 -65.16
N ALA A 14 15.60 -26.60 -64.74
CA ALA A 14 15.52 -27.15 -63.41
C ALA A 14 16.12 -26.14 -62.42
N SER A 15 15.28 -25.53 -61.59
CA SER A 15 15.71 -24.70 -60.46
C SER A 15 15.74 -25.55 -59.20
N THR A 16 16.97 -25.83 -58.76
CA THR A 16 17.34 -26.32 -57.43
C THR A 16 16.77 -25.38 -56.35
N ALA A 17 15.99 -25.94 -55.42
CA ALA A 17 15.55 -25.22 -54.23
C ALA A 17 16.75 -25.02 -53.28
N LEU A 18 17.22 -23.78 -53.13
CA LEU A 18 18.03 -23.39 -51.98
C LEU A 18 17.11 -23.26 -50.77
N LEU A 19 17.23 -24.16 -49.80
CA LEU A 19 16.79 -23.90 -48.43
C LEU A 19 17.70 -22.81 -47.85
N ALA A 20 17.21 -21.58 -47.79
CA ALA A 20 17.77 -20.56 -46.91
C ALA A 20 17.31 -20.89 -45.49
N ALA A 21 18.21 -21.43 -44.67
CA ALA A 21 18.03 -21.49 -43.23
C ALA A 21 18.06 -20.05 -42.69
N THR A 22 16.89 -19.48 -42.43
CA THR A 22 16.78 -18.28 -41.60
C THR A 22 17.12 -18.69 -40.17
N LEU A 23 18.35 -18.41 -39.74
CA LEU A 23 18.69 -18.34 -38.33
C LEU A 23 17.85 -17.19 -37.75
N GLY A 24 16.68 -17.52 -37.21
CA GLY A 24 15.93 -16.64 -36.35
C GLY A 24 16.83 -16.28 -35.19
N SER A 25 17.28 -15.02 -35.14
CA SER A 25 17.87 -14.47 -33.93
C SER A 25 16.76 -14.48 -32.90
N ALA A 26 16.81 -15.42 -31.95
CA ALA A 26 16.04 -15.34 -30.73
C ALA A 26 16.45 -14.03 -30.07
N VAL A 27 15.55 -13.04 -30.07
CA VAL A 27 15.66 -11.91 -29.17
C VAL A 27 15.68 -12.53 -27.78
N ALA A 28 16.84 -12.51 -27.14
CA ALA A 28 16.94 -12.87 -25.73
C ALA A 28 15.95 -11.97 -25.01
N GLY A 29 14.85 -12.55 -24.51
CA GLY A 29 13.96 -11.85 -23.60
C GLY A 29 14.79 -11.35 -22.44
N ASN A 30 14.61 -10.07 -22.08
CA ASN A 30 15.22 -9.49 -20.89
C ASN A 30 14.90 -10.40 -19.70
N THR A 31 15.91 -11.08 -19.17
CA THR A 31 15.77 -12.04 -18.05
C THR A 31 15.95 -11.35 -16.69
N ASP A 32 15.89 -10.01 -16.67
CA ASP A 32 16.15 -9.17 -15.49
C ASP A 32 14.94 -9.02 -14.55
N GLU A 33 13.83 -9.73 -14.80
CA GLU A 33 12.67 -9.68 -13.92
C GLU A 33 12.72 -10.85 -12.93
N PHE A 34 12.82 -10.52 -11.64
CA PHE A 34 12.61 -11.47 -10.56
C PHE A 34 11.19 -12.05 -10.73
N ALA A 35 11.05 -13.38 -10.74
CA ALA A 35 9.74 -14.01 -10.87
C ALA A 35 8.83 -13.50 -9.73
N PRO A 36 7.57 -13.13 -10.02
CA PRO A 36 6.65 -12.65 -8.99
C PRO A 36 6.55 -13.67 -7.85
N ASN A 37 6.72 -13.20 -6.61
CA ASN A 37 6.70 -14.08 -5.45
C ASN A 37 5.27 -14.62 -5.24
N PRO A 38 5.02 -15.93 -5.38
CA PRO A 38 3.67 -16.49 -5.32
C PRO A 38 3.06 -16.46 -3.92
N TYR A 39 3.83 -16.10 -2.90
CA TYR A 39 3.37 -15.92 -1.52
C TYR A 39 3.05 -14.47 -1.19
N ALA A 40 3.38 -13.51 -2.07
CA ALA A 40 3.04 -12.11 -1.88
C ALA A 40 1.51 -11.93 -1.96
N PRO A 41 0.90 -11.12 -1.07
CA PRO A 41 -0.55 -10.93 -1.10
C PRO A 41 -1.12 -10.33 -2.39
N SER A 42 -0.29 -9.61 -3.14
CA SER A 42 -0.60 -9.03 -4.45
C SER A 42 -0.51 -10.04 -5.60
N TYR A 43 -0.01 -11.26 -5.36
CA TYR A 43 0.06 -12.29 -6.39
C TYR A 43 -1.36 -12.70 -6.85
N GLY A 44 -1.71 -12.35 -8.08
CA GLY A 44 -3.06 -12.54 -8.63
C GLY A 44 -4.07 -11.45 -8.22
N HIS A 45 -3.64 -10.47 -7.44
CA HIS A 45 -4.43 -9.34 -6.93
C HIS A 45 -3.61 -8.03 -7.07
N PRO A 46 -3.37 -7.57 -8.32
CA PRO A 46 -2.41 -6.49 -8.58
C PRO A 46 -2.75 -5.14 -7.92
N TYR A 47 -4.02 -4.92 -7.58
CA TYR A 47 -4.54 -3.75 -6.87
C TYR A 47 -4.22 -3.72 -5.37
N ARG A 48 -3.73 -4.83 -4.80
CA ARG A 48 -3.27 -4.88 -3.40
C ARG A 48 -1.87 -4.29 -3.29
N HIS A 49 -1.78 -3.00 -3.58
CA HIS A 49 -0.57 -2.22 -3.40
C HIS A 49 -0.19 -2.21 -1.91
N GLY A 50 1.11 -2.33 -1.61
CA GLY A 50 1.62 -2.21 -0.24
C GLY A 50 1.05 -3.20 0.79
N ALA A 51 0.46 -4.31 0.34
CA ALA A 51 -0.37 -5.11 1.23
C ALA A 51 0.44 -5.72 2.38
N VAL A 52 0.14 -5.33 3.62
CA VAL A 52 0.76 -5.89 4.82
C VAL A 52 0.59 -7.41 4.83
N PRO A 53 1.63 -8.21 4.59
CA PRO A 53 1.50 -9.66 4.60
C PRO A 53 1.25 -10.14 6.02
N THR A 54 0.62 -11.30 6.19
CA THR A 54 0.72 -11.98 7.50
C THR A 54 2.17 -12.31 7.81
N ARG A 55 2.51 -12.46 9.08
CA ARG A 55 3.89 -12.83 9.48
C ARG A 55 4.34 -14.14 8.85
N GLU A 56 3.44 -15.12 8.71
CA GLU A 56 3.73 -16.40 8.06
C GLU A 56 3.93 -16.24 6.56
N ALA A 57 3.14 -15.38 5.91
CA ALA A 57 3.29 -15.08 4.48
C ALA A 57 4.62 -14.38 4.22
N LEU A 58 4.99 -13.37 5.01
CA LEU A 58 6.29 -12.69 4.91
C LEU A 58 7.45 -13.67 5.08
N ALA A 59 7.36 -14.60 6.05
CA ALA A 59 8.38 -15.61 6.23
C ALA A 59 8.54 -16.52 5.00
N ARG A 60 7.42 -16.90 4.35
CA ARG A 60 7.44 -17.68 3.10
C ARG A 60 7.96 -16.87 1.92
N MET A 61 7.61 -15.58 1.84
CA MET A 61 8.14 -14.67 0.82
C MET A 61 9.67 -14.62 0.91
N HIS A 62 10.21 -14.36 2.10
CA HIS A 62 11.66 -14.36 2.34
C HIS A 62 12.33 -15.70 2.01
N GLN A 63 11.70 -16.82 2.36
CA GLN A 63 12.21 -18.15 2.00
C GLN A 63 12.25 -18.36 0.48
N TYR A 64 11.17 -18.00 -0.21
CA TYR A 64 11.11 -18.05 -1.67
C TYR A 64 12.20 -17.19 -2.29
N ASP A 65 12.32 -15.94 -1.87
CA ASP A 65 13.31 -15.00 -2.41
C ASP A 65 14.73 -15.51 -2.16
N ASN A 66 15.04 -16.05 -0.99
CA ASN A 66 16.37 -16.59 -0.70
C ASN A 66 16.73 -17.80 -1.58
N LEU A 67 15.74 -18.63 -1.93
CA LEU A 67 15.95 -19.76 -2.85
C LEU A 67 16.12 -19.31 -4.31
N HIS A 68 15.51 -18.19 -4.69
CA HIS A 68 15.51 -17.67 -6.06
C HIS A 68 16.54 -16.54 -6.28
N ALA A 69 17.15 -15.99 -5.23
CA ALA A 69 18.24 -15.01 -5.29
C ALA A 69 19.57 -15.60 -5.79
N ALA A 70 19.70 -16.92 -5.88
CA ALA A 70 20.90 -17.61 -6.37
C ALA A 70 20.99 -17.68 -7.91
N GLN A 71 20.12 -16.98 -8.65
CA GLN A 71 20.19 -16.93 -10.12
C GLN A 71 21.32 -16.00 -10.60
N PRO A 72 22.14 -16.39 -11.60
CA PRO A 72 23.26 -15.58 -12.08
C PRO A 72 22.79 -14.21 -12.60
N GLY A 73 23.18 -13.12 -11.93
CA GLY A 73 22.75 -11.75 -12.24
C GLY A 73 22.14 -11.01 -11.04
N SER A 74 21.74 -11.74 -10.00
CA SER A 74 21.24 -11.15 -8.75
C SER A 74 22.40 -10.60 -7.90
N SER A 75 22.49 -9.28 -7.75
CA SER A 75 23.41 -8.66 -6.80
C SER A 75 22.93 -8.97 -5.37
N THR A 76 23.71 -9.77 -4.64
CA THR A 76 23.48 -10.16 -3.24
C THR A 76 24.06 -9.16 -2.23
N THR A 77 24.63 -8.04 -2.69
CA THR A 77 24.80 -6.85 -1.85
C THR A 77 23.43 -6.36 -1.46
N THR A 78 23.17 -6.13 -0.16
CA THR A 78 22.00 -5.40 0.40
C THR A 78 21.30 -4.59 -0.68
N SER A 79 20.33 -5.23 -1.36
CA SER A 79 19.76 -4.65 -2.57
C SER A 79 19.18 -3.31 -2.18
N GLY A 80 19.51 -2.25 -2.94
CA GLY A 80 19.09 -0.89 -2.62
C GLY A 80 17.61 -0.88 -2.27
N LYS A 81 17.30 -0.55 -1.03
CA LYS A 81 15.93 -0.36 -0.53
C LYS A 81 15.48 1.08 -0.72
N THR A 82 16.36 1.93 -1.24
CA THR A 82 16.09 3.33 -1.55
C THR A 82 14.86 3.43 -2.46
N LEU A 83 13.82 4.08 -1.95
CA LEU A 83 12.61 4.33 -2.71
C LEU A 83 12.87 5.39 -3.79
N SER A 84 12.13 5.32 -4.87
CA SER A 84 12.20 6.25 -5.99
C SER A 84 10.79 6.74 -6.33
N TYR A 85 10.66 8.02 -6.68
CA TYR A 85 9.38 8.61 -7.05
C TYR A 85 8.83 8.02 -8.37
N GLY A 86 7.55 7.64 -8.40
CA GLY A 86 6.83 7.03 -9.51
C GLY A 86 6.39 8.03 -10.59
N GLY A 87 6.35 9.33 -10.27
CA GLY A 87 5.87 10.37 -11.17
C GLY A 87 4.43 10.82 -10.93
N GLY A 88 3.73 10.14 -10.02
CA GLY A 88 2.33 10.36 -9.69
C GLY A 88 1.38 9.75 -10.70
N VAL A 89 0.18 9.37 -10.24
CA VAL A 89 -0.97 9.00 -11.06
C VAL A 89 -1.97 10.15 -10.99
N ASP A 90 -2.41 10.65 -12.15
CA ASP A 90 -3.24 11.86 -12.25
C ASP A 90 -2.66 13.09 -11.52
N GLY A 91 -1.33 13.14 -11.42
CA GLY A 91 -0.58 14.20 -10.74
C GLY A 91 -0.53 14.06 -9.21
N ILE A 92 -0.95 12.92 -8.67
CA ILE A 92 -0.94 12.58 -7.25
C ILE A 92 0.11 11.50 -7.01
N GLY A 93 1.13 11.83 -6.22
CA GLY A 93 2.13 10.86 -5.79
C GLY A 93 2.09 10.66 -4.28
N VAL A 94 2.31 11.73 -3.51
CA VAL A 94 2.27 11.69 -2.04
C VAL A 94 1.15 12.57 -1.51
N THR A 95 0.78 12.41 -0.25
CA THR A 95 -0.07 13.37 0.48
C THR A 95 0.76 14.63 0.80
N SER A 96 1.05 15.47 -0.20
CA SER A 96 1.92 16.67 -0.10
C SER A 96 1.24 17.88 0.56
N GLY A 97 0.69 17.62 1.74
CA GLY A 97 -0.01 18.53 2.62
C GLY A 97 -0.30 17.82 3.94
N THR A 98 -1.04 18.43 4.87
CA THR A 98 -1.42 17.77 6.12
C THR A 98 -2.34 16.56 5.83
N PRO A 99 -1.95 15.32 6.19
CA PRO A 99 -2.78 14.16 6.00
C PRO A 99 -4.08 14.25 6.82
N ARG A 100 -5.19 13.85 6.20
CA ARG A 100 -6.53 13.81 6.81
C ARG A 100 -7.08 12.41 6.76
N VAL A 101 -7.32 11.82 7.93
CA VAL A 101 -7.82 10.46 8.06
C VAL A 101 -9.31 10.50 8.43
N TYR A 102 -10.08 9.71 7.70
CA TYR A 102 -11.49 9.48 7.94
C TYR A 102 -11.70 7.99 8.20
N ILE A 103 -12.27 7.63 9.36
CA ILE A 103 -12.57 6.23 9.68
C ILE A 103 -14.02 5.95 9.32
N VAL A 104 -14.23 4.94 8.48
CA VAL A 104 -15.54 4.42 8.09
C VAL A 104 -15.73 3.08 8.77
N VAL A 105 -16.56 3.04 9.80
CA VAL A 105 -16.97 1.82 10.50
C VAL A 105 -18.07 1.20 9.66
N TYR A 106 -17.71 0.28 8.77
CA TYR A 106 -18.60 -0.22 7.73
C TYR A 106 -19.43 -1.41 8.22
N GLY A 107 -20.75 -1.28 8.26
CA GLY A 107 -21.68 -2.38 8.47
C GLY A 107 -22.44 -2.39 9.79
N SER A 108 -23.73 -2.70 9.76
CA SER A 108 -24.57 -2.77 10.96
C SER A 108 -24.19 -3.88 11.97
N GLN A 109 -23.30 -4.81 11.61
CA GLN A 109 -22.82 -5.88 12.51
C GLN A 109 -22.05 -5.35 13.72
N TRP A 110 -21.50 -4.13 13.65
CA TRP A 110 -20.84 -3.46 14.77
C TRP A 110 -21.79 -3.18 15.97
N GLY A 111 -23.10 -3.27 15.75
CA GLY A 111 -24.10 -3.21 16.82
C GLY A 111 -24.48 -1.77 17.19
N THR A 112 -24.64 -1.51 18.48
CA THR A 112 -25.11 -0.20 18.96
C THR A 112 -23.93 0.72 19.24
N ALA A 113 -24.02 1.97 18.75
CA ALA A 113 -23.02 3.00 19.01
C ALA A 113 -23.21 3.65 20.39
N GLY A 114 -22.08 3.96 21.02
CA GLY A 114 -21.96 4.78 22.22
C GLY A 114 -20.77 5.71 22.11
N THR A 115 -20.38 6.34 23.22
CA THR A 115 -19.23 7.24 23.28
C THR A 115 -18.47 7.03 24.59
N ASP A 116 -17.15 6.89 24.50
CA ASP A 116 -16.29 6.80 25.69
C ASP A 116 -16.06 8.18 26.35
N ALA A 117 -15.35 8.20 27.48
CA ALA A 117 -15.03 9.43 28.19
C ALA A 117 -14.10 10.40 27.42
N LYS A 118 -13.45 9.93 26.35
CA LYS A 118 -12.57 10.72 25.47
C LYS A 118 -13.31 11.21 24.22
N GLY A 119 -14.62 10.99 24.14
CA GLY A 119 -15.43 11.38 22.99
C GLY A 119 -15.22 10.50 21.76
N ASN A 120 -14.68 9.29 21.92
CA ASN A 120 -14.54 8.33 20.82
C ASN A 120 -15.79 7.48 20.69
N MET A 121 -16.16 7.17 19.45
CA MET A 121 -17.19 6.19 19.16
C MET A 121 -16.82 4.81 19.71
N THR A 122 -17.75 4.17 20.43
CA THR A 122 -17.65 2.79 20.91
C THR A 122 -18.78 1.96 20.32
N LEU A 123 -18.54 0.68 20.06
CA LEU A 123 -19.51 -0.21 19.42
C LEU A 123 -19.74 -1.44 20.30
N SER A 124 -21.00 -1.87 20.46
CA SER A 124 -21.33 -2.99 21.35
C SER A 124 -20.74 -4.32 20.90
N ASN A 125 -20.43 -4.48 19.61
CA ASN A 125 -19.84 -5.70 19.04
C ASN A 125 -18.39 -5.47 18.60
N ASP A 126 -17.65 -4.63 19.32
CA ASP A 126 -16.20 -4.43 19.14
C ASP A 126 -15.44 -5.11 20.30
N PRO A 127 -15.10 -6.41 20.18
CA PRO A 127 -14.63 -7.22 21.31
C PRO A 127 -13.33 -6.72 21.96
N VAL A 128 -12.48 -6.00 21.23
CA VAL A 128 -11.23 -5.44 21.77
C VAL A 128 -11.18 -3.91 21.75
N ASN A 129 -12.30 -3.23 21.54
CA ASN A 129 -12.37 -1.76 21.46
C ASN A 129 -11.43 -1.18 20.37
N ALA A 130 -11.36 -1.85 19.22
CA ALA A 130 -10.55 -1.42 18.08
C ALA A 130 -10.95 -0.04 17.54
N VAL A 131 -12.25 0.26 17.48
CA VAL A 131 -12.77 1.53 16.95
C VAL A 131 -12.33 2.74 17.80
N PRO A 132 -12.55 2.78 19.13
CA PRO A 132 -12.03 3.87 19.94
C PRO A 132 -10.49 3.86 20.03
N TYR A 133 -9.83 2.70 19.90
CA TYR A 133 -8.37 2.62 19.84
C TYR A 133 -7.80 3.33 18.59
N LEU A 134 -8.30 3.02 17.40
CA LEU A 134 -7.88 3.66 16.14
C LEU A 134 -8.19 5.16 16.13
N GLN A 135 -9.32 5.59 16.69
CA GLN A 135 -9.60 7.02 16.88
C GLN A 135 -8.54 7.71 17.73
N ASN A 136 -8.12 7.09 18.84
CA ASN A 136 -7.07 7.65 19.69
C ASN A 136 -5.71 7.67 18.97
N LEU A 137 -5.37 6.62 18.21
CA LEU A 137 -4.15 6.59 17.39
C LEU A 137 -4.09 7.80 16.45
N PHE A 138 -5.10 7.99 15.61
CA PHE A 138 -5.10 9.07 14.62
C PHE A 138 -5.31 10.47 15.22
N LYS A 139 -5.95 10.59 16.39
CA LYS A 139 -5.91 11.83 17.19
C LYS A 139 -4.53 12.11 17.78
N GLY A 140 -3.72 11.07 17.99
CA GLY A 140 -2.41 11.13 18.63
C GLY A 140 -1.26 11.41 17.66
N LEU A 141 -1.33 10.94 16.42
CA LEU A 141 -0.30 11.18 15.41
C LEU A 141 -0.03 12.69 15.25
N GLY A 142 1.25 13.07 15.15
CA GLY A 142 1.64 14.48 15.09
C GLY A 142 1.45 15.28 16.38
N THR A 143 1.23 14.61 17.53
CA THR A 143 1.13 15.23 18.85
C THR A 143 2.21 14.73 19.80
N GLY A 144 2.52 15.49 20.85
CA GLY A 144 3.57 15.11 21.80
C GLY A 144 4.99 15.15 21.20
N SER A 145 5.16 15.80 20.05
CA SER A 145 6.42 15.87 19.30
C SER A 145 6.97 14.48 18.91
N GLU A 146 6.08 13.52 18.67
CA GLU A 146 6.47 12.21 18.13
C GLU A 146 7.18 12.37 16.78
N LEU A 147 8.17 11.53 16.52
CA LEU A 147 9.03 11.60 15.34
C LEU A 147 8.79 10.45 14.36
N TRP A 148 7.83 9.58 14.63
CA TRP A 148 7.45 8.50 13.73
C TRP A 148 6.83 9.07 12.45
N SER A 149 5.90 10.04 12.57
CA SER A 149 5.40 10.75 11.38
C SER A 149 6.46 11.59 10.68
N GLY A 150 7.54 11.94 11.38
CA GLY A 150 8.71 12.62 10.80
C GLY A 150 9.39 11.80 9.70
N VAL A 151 9.30 10.46 9.74
CA VAL A 151 9.91 9.59 8.71
C VAL A 151 9.28 9.89 7.36
N MET A 152 7.96 10.01 7.27
CA MET A 152 7.29 10.25 6.00
C MET A 152 7.53 11.67 5.46
N THR A 153 7.79 12.66 6.31
CA THR A 153 7.95 14.07 5.86
C THR A 153 9.11 14.30 4.88
N GLN A 154 10.07 13.37 4.78
CA GLN A 154 11.16 13.46 3.80
C GLN A 154 10.69 13.26 2.36
N TYR A 155 9.55 12.62 2.14
CA TYR A 155 9.02 12.35 0.80
C TYR A 155 8.19 13.52 0.27
N CYS A 156 8.14 13.65 -1.05
CA CYS A 156 7.57 14.80 -1.73
C CYS A 156 7.02 14.44 -3.11
N ASP A 157 6.18 15.31 -3.67
CA ASP A 157 5.79 15.26 -5.06
C ASP A 157 5.69 16.65 -5.70
N GLY A 158 5.08 16.71 -6.88
CA GLY A 158 4.83 17.95 -7.63
C GLY A 158 5.82 18.19 -8.77
N SER A 159 5.66 19.33 -9.44
CA SER A 159 6.38 19.65 -10.69
C SER A 159 7.90 19.76 -10.55
N GLY A 160 8.42 19.88 -9.33
CA GLY A 160 9.85 19.91 -9.04
C GLY A 160 10.49 18.54 -8.81
N VAL A 161 9.70 17.46 -8.79
CA VAL A 161 10.17 16.10 -8.47
C VAL A 161 10.10 15.23 -9.71
N ALA A 162 11.24 14.80 -10.23
CA ALA A 162 11.31 13.94 -11.41
C ALA A 162 11.00 12.48 -11.05
N THR A 163 10.34 11.74 -11.96
CA THR A 163 10.26 10.28 -11.86
C THR A 163 11.65 9.68 -11.72
N GLY A 164 11.81 8.76 -10.77
CA GLY A 164 13.09 8.15 -10.41
C GLY A 164 13.93 8.96 -9.43
N ALA A 165 13.46 10.12 -8.95
CA ALA A 165 14.13 10.84 -7.88
C ALA A 165 14.20 9.96 -6.62
N THR A 166 15.36 9.96 -5.95
CA THR A 166 15.60 9.21 -4.70
C THR A 166 15.72 10.13 -3.48
N PHE A 167 15.62 11.44 -3.69
CA PHE A 167 15.66 12.46 -2.65
C PHE A 167 14.75 13.63 -3.02
N CYS A 168 14.34 14.39 -2.01
CA CYS A 168 13.53 15.58 -2.16
C CYS A 168 14.37 16.84 -1.89
N ALA A 169 14.27 17.83 -2.79
CA ALA A 169 14.81 19.15 -2.51
C ALA A 169 13.92 19.86 -1.49
N SER A 170 14.49 20.67 -0.60
CA SER A 170 13.73 21.38 0.45
C SER A 170 12.66 22.35 -0.06
N SER A 171 12.65 22.65 -1.37
CA SER A 171 11.62 23.48 -2.01
C SER A 171 10.48 22.67 -2.65
N ALA A 172 10.54 21.34 -2.57
CA ALA A 172 9.50 20.46 -3.08
C ALA A 172 8.25 20.47 -2.18
N SER A 173 7.14 19.93 -2.68
CA SER A 173 5.93 19.78 -1.87
C SER A 173 6.04 18.51 -1.03
N HIS A 174 6.51 18.65 0.20
CA HIS A 174 6.70 17.55 1.14
C HIS A 174 5.39 17.05 1.76
N ILE A 175 5.39 15.81 2.25
CA ILE A 175 4.32 15.30 3.11
C ILE A 175 4.25 16.15 4.38
N GLY A 176 3.07 16.65 4.72
CA GLY A 176 2.89 17.47 5.91
C GLY A 176 2.94 16.64 7.19
N TYR A 177 3.64 17.13 8.21
CA TYR A 177 3.51 16.58 9.56
C TYR A 177 2.08 16.81 10.08
N PRO A 178 1.36 15.77 10.59
CA PRO A 178 -0.05 15.85 10.97
C PRO A 178 -0.26 16.56 12.32
N SER A 179 0.21 17.81 12.42
CA SER A 179 0.17 18.62 13.65
C SER A 179 -1.26 18.65 14.21
N ASN A 180 -1.40 18.26 15.48
CA ASN A 180 -2.67 18.17 16.22
C ASN A 180 -3.55 16.95 15.90
N GLY A 181 -3.02 15.90 15.28
CA GLY A 181 -3.79 14.71 14.91
C GLY A 181 -4.09 14.67 13.42
N ALA A 182 -4.08 13.46 12.85
CA ALA A 182 -4.51 13.20 11.49
C ALA A 182 -6.03 12.92 11.39
N LEU A 183 -6.69 12.49 12.48
CA LEU A 183 -8.12 12.16 12.44
C LEU A 183 -8.99 13.41 12.23
N VAL A 184 -9.79 13.40 11.17
CA VAL A 184 -10.80 14.45 10.92
C VAL A 184 -12.17 14.05 11.45
N SER A 185 -12.65 12.85 11.12
CA SER A 185 -13.98 12.40 11.51
C SER A 185 -14.13 10.88 11.43
N VAL A 186 -15.20 10.38 12.02
CA VAL A 186 -15.61 8.97 11.98
C VAL A 186 -17.06 8.88 11.55
N TRP A 187 -17.36 7.94 10.66
CA TRP A 187 -18.72 7.62 10.24
C TRP A 187 -19.01 6.16 10.54
N TYR A 188 -20.11 5.91 11.25
CA TYR A 188 -20.69 4.57 11.37
C TYR A 188 -21.71 4.38 10.27
N ASP A 189 -21.30 3.75 9.16
CA ASP A 189 -22.25 3.35 8.12
C ASP A 189 -22.93 2.04 8.56
N ASN A 190 -24.04 2.22 9.28
CA ASN A 190 -24.87 1.12 9.74
C ASN A 190 -26.16 0.96 8.92
N SER A 191 -26.23 1.61 7.75
CA SER A 191 -27.42 1.56 6.88
C SER A 191 -27.68 0.15 6.33
N VAL A 192 -26.60 -0.63 6.15
CA VAL A 192 -26.62 -2.02 5.70
C VAL A 192 -25.55 -2.83 6.45
N PRO A 193 -25.63 -4.17 6.46
CA PRO A 193 -24.50 -5.00 6.84
C PRO A 193 -23.33 -4.83 5.85
N SER A 194 -22.09 -4.80 6.36
CA SER A 194 -20.92 -4.92 5.50
C SER A 194 -20.90 -6.32 4.87
N PRO A 195 -20.55 -6.46 3.58
CA PRO A 195 -20.47 -7.77 2.93
C PRO A 195 -19.55 -8.71 3.69
N SER A 196 -19.97 -9.97 3.88
CA SER A 196 -19.13 -10.98 4.56
C SER A 196 -17.81 -11.24 3.83
N ASN A 197 -17.77 -11.02 2.52
CA ASN A 197 -16.59 -11.10 1.67
C ASN A 197 -16.63 -9.94 0.67
N ALA A 198 -16.41 -8.71 1.14
CA ALA A 198 -16.40 -7.54 0.27
C ALA A 198 -15.32 -7.70 -0.82
N THR A 199 -15.58 -7.29 -2.06
CA THR A 199 -14.54 -7.17 -3.07
C THR A 199 -13.81 -5.84 -2.94
N GLY A 200 -12.58 -5.73 -3.48
CA GLY A 200 -11.91 -4.42 -3.58
C GLY A 200 -12.79 -3.32 -4.21
N ALA A 201 -13.57 -3.65 -5.25
CA ALA A 201 -14.50 -2.70 -5.87
C ALA A 201 -15.63 -2.23 -4.93
N GLN A 202 -16.11 -3.09 -4.03
CA GLN A 202 -17.11 -2.71 -3.02
C GLN A 202 -16.49 -1.79 -1.96
N LEU A 203 -15.25 -2.05 -1.56
CA LEU A 203 -14.52 -1.20 -0.62
C LEU A 203 -14.21 0.18 -1.22
N ALA A 204 -13.75 0.22 -2.47
CA ALA A 204 -13.53 1.46 -3.22
C ALA A 204 -14.83 2.27 -3.35
N GLN A 205 -15.95 1.60 -3.67
CA GLN A 205 -17.25 2.27 -3.74
C GLN A 205 -17.69 2.83 -2.38
N GLU A 206 -17.41 2.12 -1.28
CA GLU A 206 -17.70 2.60 0.06
C GLU A 206 -16.85 3.81 0.44
N ALA A 207 -15.58 3.84 0.03
CA ALA A 207 -14.74 5.02 0.19
C ALA A 207 -15.28 6.24 -0.56
N VAL A 208 -15.81 6.06 -1.78
CA VAL A 208 -16.48 7.15 -2.53
C VAL A 208 -17.75 7.63 -1.81
N ASN A 209 -18.54 6.72 -1.24
CA ASN A 209 -19.72 7.08 -0.44
C ASN A 209 -19.32 7.87 0.81
N ALA A 210 -18.27 7.44 1.50
CA ALA A 210 -17.72 8.11 2.67
C ALA A 210 -17.21 9.51 2.33
N ALA A 211 -16.50 9.68 1.22
CA ALA A 211 -16.07 10.99 0.77
C ALA A 211 -17.25 11.96 0.60
N GLN A 212 -18.35 11.50 0.00
CA GLN A 212 -19.58 12.28 -0.10
C GLN A 212 -20.22 12.55 1.26
N HIS A 213 -20.28 11.54 2.14
CA HIS A 213 -20.83 11.67 3.49
C HIS A 213 -20.12 12.75 4.31
N PHE A 214 -18.78 12.77 4.26
CA PHE A 214 -17.97 13.77 4.97
C PHE A 214 -17.94 15.15 4.28
N GLY A 215 -18.63 15.31 3.14
CA GLY A 215 -18.66 16.56 2.38
C GLY A 215 -17.43 16.81 1.52
N ASN A 216 -16.56 15.82 1.33
CA ASN A 216 -15.41 15.88 0.42
C ASN A 216 -15.87 15.64 -1.03
N THR A 217 -16.62 16.60 -1.57
CA THR A 217 -17.33 16.48 -2.86
C THR A 217 -16.52 16.92 -4.09
N THR A 218 -15.20 17.11 -3.97
CA THR A 218 -14.33 17.58 -5.06
C THR A 218 -12.97 16.88 -5.02
N ALA A 219 -12.28 16.82 -6.15
CA ALA A 219 -10.91 16.28 -6.21
C ALA A 219 -9.97 17.01 -5.22
N ALA A 220 -10.11 18.33 -5.10
CA ALA A 220 -9.32 19.15 -4.17
C ALA A 220 -9.55 18.76 -2.71
N SER A 221 -10.79 18.45 -2.31
CA SER A 221 -11.09 18.02 -0.94
C SER A 221 -10.67 16.57 -0.66
N ASN A 222 -10.36 15.76 -1.68
CA ASN A 222 -9.82 14.40 -1.52
C ASN A 222 -8.29 14.30 -1.68
N ARG A 223 -7.62 15.34 -2.19
CA ARG A 223 -6.17 15.33 -2.48
C ARG A 223 -5.28 14.94 -1.30
N TYR A 224 -5.71 15.10 -0.06
CA TYR A 224 -4.94 14.74 1.15
C TYR A 224 -5.75 13.88 2.14
N ALA A 225 -6.76 13.19 1.63
CA ALA A 225 -7.68 12.40 2.44
C ALA A 225 -7.39 10.90 2.26
N GLN A 226 -7.39 10.17 3.37
CA GLN A 226 -7.41 8.72 3.40
C GLN A 226 -8.70 8.26 4.07
N TYR A 227 -9.41 7.32 3.44
CA TYR A 227 -10.61 6.70 3.99
C TYR A 227 -10.30 5.28 4.44
N ILE A 228 -10.27 5.06 5.76
CA ILE A 228 -10.08 3.73 6.32
C ILE A 228 -11.43 3.02 6.34
N ILE A 229 -11.59 1.99 5.52
CA ILE A 229 -12.80 1.17 5.49
C ILE A 229 -12.62 0.01 6.48
N LEU A 230 -13.11 0.21 7.71
CA LEU A 230 -12.96 -0.71 8.82
C LEU A 230 -14.12 -1.72 8.86
N SER A 231 -13.81 -2.98 8.55
CA SER A 231 -14.78 -4.08 8.50
C SER A 231 -14.93 -4.77 9.87
N PRO A 232 -16.12 -5.28 10.22
CA PRO A 232 -16.39 -5.90 11.52
C PRO A 232 -15.76 -7.29 11.65
N THR A 233 -15.55 -7.72 12.90
CA THR A 233 -15.11 -9.09 13.22
C THR A 233 -15.99 -10.16 12.54
N GLY A 234 -15.37 -11.23 12.09
CA GLY A 234 -16.00 -12.36 11.40
C GLY A 234 -16.31 -12.12 9.92
N THR A 235 -15.87 -10.99 9.35
CA THR A 235 -15.92 -10.75 7.91
C THR A 235 -14.54 -10.94 7.26
N HIS A 236 -14.55 -11.13 5.95
CA HIS A 236 -13.38 -11.45 5.13
C HIS A 236 -13.26 -10.47 3.95
N PRO A 237 -13.16 -9.15 4.21
CA PRO A 237 -13.05 -8.17 3.14
C PRO A 237 -11.83 -8.51 2.28
N ASP A 238 -12.09 -8.67 1.01
CA ASP A 238 -11.17 -9.11 -0.03
C ASP A 238 -10.46 -10.43 0.29
N GLY A 239 -11.13 -11.35 0.99
CA GLY A 239 -10.57 -12.65 1.35
C GLY A 239 -9.60 -12.64 2.53
N PHE A 240 -9.57 -11.56 3.32
CA PHE A 240 -8.89 -11.52 4.62
C PHE A 240 -9.24 -12.74 5.49
N ASN A 241 -8.27 -13.28 6.24
CA ASN A 241 -8.46 -14.46 7.08
C ASN A 241 -9.05 -15.69 6.35
N THR A 242 -8.69 -15.85 5.08
CA THR A 242 -8.92 -17.08 4.30
C THR A 242 -7.59 -17.69 3.86
N SER A 243 -7.62 -18.95 3.41
CA SER A 243 -6.40 -19.66 2.95
C SER A 243 -5.66 -18.98 1.78
N THR A 244 -6.34 -18.08 1.06
CA THR A 244 -5.80 -17.37 -0.10
C THR A 244 -5.59 -15.87 0.16
N GLY A 245 -5.97 -15.36 1.34
CA GLY A 245 -5.83 -13.94 1.69
C GLY A 245 -4.38 -13.59 2.02
N ASN A 246 -3.81 -14.19 3.07
CA ASN A 246 -2.41 -13.99 3.49
C ASN A 246 -1.96 -12.52 3.70
N PHE A 247 -2.89 -11.58 3.85
CA PHE A 247 -2.63 -10.18 4.24
C PHE A 247 -3.36 -9.81 5.53
N CYS A 248 -2.97 -8.67 6.09
CA CYS A 248 -3.59 -8.04 7.25
C CYS A 248 -4.36 -6.76 6.89
N ALA A 249 -3.85 -5.97 5.94
CA ALA A 249 -4.53 -4.87 5.29
C ALA A 249 -3.88 -4.59 3.93
N TRP A 250 -4.43 -3.64 3.20
CA TRP A 250 -3.82 -2.99 2.03
C TRP A 250 -4.50 -1.65 1.80
N HIS A 251 -3.81 -0.73 1.10
CA HIS A 251 -4.37 0.52 0.66
C HIS A 251 -4.34 0.61 -0.87
N ASP A 252 -5.21 1.45 -1.41
CA ASP A 252 -5.31 1.69 -2.83
C ASP A 252 -6.12 2.98 -3.07
N TRP A 253 -6.47 3.25 -4.33
CA TRP A 253 -7.37 4.31 -4.73
C TRP A 253 -8.45 3.76 -5.65
N GLN A 254 -9.62 4.39 -5.66
CA GLN A 254 -10.78 3.95 -6.42
C GLN A 254 -10.55 3.72 -7.92
N GLY A 255 -9.54 4.38 -8.49
CA GLY A 255 -9.30 4.44 -9.92
C GLY A 255 -8.29 3.41 -10.41
N ASP A 256 -7.75 2.55 -9.52
CA ASP A 256 -7.00 1.36 -9.94
C ASP A 256 -7.93 0.28 -10.51
N ASN A 257 -8.51 0.55 -11.67
CA ASN A 257 -9.20 -0.42 -12.53
C ASN A 257 -10.34 -1.24 -11.86
N TYR A 258 -10.89 -0.78 -10.73
CA TYR A 258 -12.05 -1.40 -10.09
C TYR A 258 -13.35 -1.31 -10.91
N GLY A 259 -13.35 -0.53 -11.99
CA GLY A 259 -14.55 -0.22 -12.77
C GLY A 259 -15.52 0.71 -12.05
N ILE A 260 -15.03 1.44 -11.03
CA ILE A 260 -15.79 2.42 -10.25
C ILE A 260 -15.44 3.82 -10.75
N THR A 261 -16.47 4.63 -11.01
CA THR A 261 -16.30 6.05 -11.35
C THR A 261 -16.59 6.89 -10.11
N SER A 262 -15.64 7.76 -9.74
CA SER A 262 -15.84 8.71 -8.65
C SER A 262 -16.23 10.09 -9.17
N PRO A 263 -17.36 10.67 -8.72
CA PRO A 263 -17.72 12.05 -9.05
C PRO A 263 -16.95 13.08 -8.21
N VAL A 264 -16.13 12.64 -7.25
CA VAL A 264 -15.41 13.50 -6.30
C VAL A 264 -13.89 13.49 -6.51
N GLY A 265 -13.44 13.04 -7.68
CA GLY A 265 -12.03 12.83 -8.00
C GLY A 265 -11.48 11.56 -7.36
N ASP A 266 -10.15 11.46 -7.29
CA ASP A 266 -9.50 10.29 -6.71
C ASP A 266 -9.75 10.18 -5.22
N VAL A 267 -9.94 8.94 -4.78
CA VAL A 267 -10.29 8.61 -3.40
C VAL A 267 -9.35 7.49 -2.95
N ALA A 268 -8.34 7.85 -2.17
CA ALA A 268 -7.44 6.90 -1.53
C ALA A 268 -8.10 6.27 -0.31
N PHE A 269 -8.00 4.95 -0.19
CA PHE A 269 -8.66 4.18 0.85
C PHE A 269 -7.80 3.02 1.34
N THR A 270 -8.10 2.58 2.56
CA THR A 270 -7.51 1.37 3.14
C THR A 270 -8.60 0.33 3.33
N ASN A 271 -8.37 -0.89 2.84
CA ASN A 271 -9.07 -2.05 3.33
C ASN A 271 -8.51 -2.40 4.71
N MET A 272 -9.26 -2.11 5.78
CA MET A 272 -8.88 -2.48 7.15
C MET A 272 -9.83 -3.56 7.68
N PRO A 273 -9.46 -4.85 7.56
CA PRO A 273 -10.17 -5.92 8.24
C PRO A 273 -10.04 -5.83 9.77
N TYR A 274 -10.85 -6.62 10.48
CA TYR A 274 -10.72 -6.78 11.92
C TYR A 274 -9.52 -7.68 12.26
N VAL A 275 -8.31 -7.11 12.21
CA VAL A 275 -7.03 -7.86 12.29
C VAL A 275 -6.87 -8.75 13.52
N TYR A 276 -7.61 -8.48 14.60
CA TYR A 276 -7.68 -9.36 15.77
C TYR A 276 -8.17 -10.78 15.45
N ASP A 277 -8.97 -10.96 14.39
CA ASP A 277 -9.45 -12.27 13.95
C ASP A 277 -8.33 -13.19 13.43
N MET A 278 -7.15 -12.62 13.13
CA MET A 278 -5.94 -13.36 12.76
C MET A 278 -4.89 -13.39 13.88
N GLY A 279 -5.21 -12.81 15.05
CA GLY A 279 -4.36 -12.80 16.23
C GLY A 279 -2.89 -12.47 15.92
N THR A 280 -1.97 -13.33 16.37
CA THR A 280 -0.53 -13.11 16.21
C THR A 280 -0.05 -13.05 14.77
N SER A 281 -0.81 -13.57 13.79
CA SER A 281 -0.46 -13.49 12.37
C SER A 281 -0.53 -12.06 11.84
N CYS A 282 -1.39 -11.22 12.44
CA CYS A 282 -1.56 -9.81 12.12
C CYS A 282 -1.23 -8.88 13.30
N GLY A 283 -0.28 -9.28 14.13
CA GLY A 283 0.39 -8.38 15.05
C GLY A 283 -0.15 -8.35 16.47
N GLU A 284 -1.13 -9.20 16.83
CA GLU A 284 -1.51 -9.36 18.25
C GLU A 284 -0.28 -9.74 19.08
N ASN A 285 -0.05 -9.01 20.17
CA ASN A 285 1.08 -9.11 21.08
C ASN A 285 2.48 -8.99 20.42
N PHE A 286 2.59 -8.25 19.31
CA PHE A 286 3.86 -8.13 18.60
C PHE A 286 4.88 -7.25 19.34
N VAL A 287 4.42 -6.16 19.98
CA VAL A 287 5.25 -5.24 20.77
C VAL A 287 4.95 -5.41 22.26
N ASN A 288 3.66 -5.41 22.60
CA ASN A 288 3.17 -5.43 23.96
C ASN A 288 2.65 -6.81 24.34
N SER A 289 2.79 -7.20 25.60
CA SER A 289 2.26 -8.48 26.08
C SER A 289 0.92 -8.30 26.80
N GLY A 290 0.07 -9.33 26.75
CA GLY A 290 -1.15 -9.39 27.55
C GLY A 290 -2.27 -8.53 26.96
N THR A 291 -3.13 -7.97 27.81
CA THR A 291 -4.33 -7.25 27.33
C THR A 291 -4.01 -6.01 26.49
N GLN A 292 -2.84 -5.39 26.68
CA GLN A 292 -2.40 -4.25 25.86
C GLN A 292 -2.01 -4.69 24.44
N GLY A 293 -1.44 -5.90 24.31
CA GLY A 293 -1.03 -6.46 23.03
C GLY A 293 -2.17 -6.93 22.13
N LEU A 294 -3.39 -7.07 22.66
CA LEU A 294 -4.55 -7.48 21.86
C LEU A 294 -4.84 -6.51 20.69
N VAL A 295 -4.45 -5.23 20.84
CA VAL A 295 -4.68 -4.19 19.84
C VAL A 295 -3.43 -3.74 19.08
N ASP A 296 -2.26 -4.33 19.35
CA ASP A 296 -1.01 -4.00 18.65
C ASP A 296 -1.18 -4.09 17.13
N GLY A 297 -1.85 -5.14 16.65
CA GLY A 297 -2.13 -5.32 15.23
C GLY A 297 -2.88 -4.14 14.60
N PHE A 298 -3.80 -3.50 15.31
CA PHE A 298 -4.55 -2.37 14.76
C PHE A 298 -3.66 -1.15 14.52
N SER A 299 -2.74 -0.82 15.42
CA SER A 299 -1.85 0.33 15.24
C SER A 299 -0.68 0.03 14.32
N ILE A 300 -0.12 -1.19 14.37
CA ILE A 300 0.97 -1.59 13.47
C ILE A 300 0.48 -1.64 12.03
N VAL A 301 -0.60 -2.39 11.76
CA VAL A 301 -1.10 -2.60 10.40
C VAL A 301 -1.72 -1.32 9.85
N ASN A 302 -2.57 -0.62 10.61
CA ASN A 302 -3.18 0.59 10.07
C ASN A 302 -2.19 1.77 10.01
N GLY A 303 -1.19 1.79 10.89
CA GLY A 303 -0.05 2.72 10.79
C GLY A 303 0.81 2.48 9.56
N HIS A 304 1.02 1.21 9.17
CA HIS A 304 1.68 0.84 7.93
C HIS A 304 0.91 1.38 6.71
N GLU A 305 -0.38 1.07 6.60
CA GLU A 305 -1.22 1.54 5.49
C GLU A 305 -1.34 3.06 5.45
N TYR A 306 -1.37 3.74 6.61
CA TYR A 306 -1.28 5.19 6.68
C TYR A 306 0.04 5.71 6.11
N ALA A 307 1.16 5.14 6.54
CA ALA A 307 2.48 5.55 6.07
C ALA A 307 2.60 5.40 4.55
N GLU A 308 2.12 4.29 4.02
CA GLU A 308 2.17 4.03 2.58
C GLU A 308 1.21 4.91 1.80
N THR A 309 -0.05 5.06 2.24
CA THR A 309 -0.98 6.00 1.58
C THR A 309 -0.42 7.44 1.56
N VAL A 310 0.28 7.88 2.61
CA VAL A 310 0.86 9.24 2.56
C VAL A 310 2.07 9.32 1.62
N THR A 311 2.85 8.25 1.45
CA THR A 311 4.01 8.21 0.54
C THR A 311 3.71 7.75 -0.88
N ASP A 312 2.54 7.15 -1.11
CA ASP A 312 2.03 6.67 -2.38
C ASP A 312 0.50 6.67 -2.35
N GLN A 313 -0.10 7.84 -2.53
CA GLN A 313 -1.53 8.02 -2.31
C GLN A 313 -2.38 7.36 -3.41
N ASN A 314 -1.90 7.41 -4.65
CA ASN A 314 -2.50 6.71 -5.79
C ASN A 314 -1.47 5.71 -6.29
N PRO A 315 -1.39 4.51 -5.69
CA PRO A 315 -0.36 3.57 -6.05
C PRO A 315 -0.49 3.05 -7.49
N ALA A 316 0.62 2.72 -8.16
CA ALA A 316 2.02 2.92 -7.73
C ALA A 316 2.60 4.25 -8.28
N GLY A 317 2.13 5.40 -7.77
CA GLY A 317 2.48 6.75 -8.27
C GLY A 317 3.52 7.49 -7.44
N GLY A 318 3.62 7.16 -6.15
CA GLY A 318 4.46 7.80 -5.15
C GLY A 318 5.83 7.15 -5.01
N TRP A 319 6.27 6.87 -3.78
CA TRP A 319 7.64 6.41 -3.52
C TRP A 319 7.69 4.91 -3.25
N THR A 320 8.21 4.16 -4.24
CA THR A 320 8.37 2.71 -4.13
C THR A 320 9.78 2.30 -4.55
N ASN A 321 10.18 1.07 -4.24
CA ASN A 321 11.48 0.56 -4.64
C ASN A 321 11.49 0.14 -6.12
N HIS A 322 12.22 0.87 -6.96
CA HIS A 322 12.33 0.59 -8.40
C HIS A 322 13.56 -0.27 -8.79
N VAL A 323 14.29 -0.82 -7.82
CA VAL A 323 15.53 -1.56 -8.09
C VAL A 323 15.22 -2.86 -8.84
N LYS A 324 15.57 -2.89 -10.12
CA LYS A 324 15.37 -4.05 -10.99
C LYS A 324 16.17 -5.26 -10.49
N GLY A 325 15.58 -6.45 -10.62
CA GLY A 325 16.18 -7.69 -10.12
C GLY A 325 16.27 -7.79 -8.59
N SER A 326 15.73 -6.82 -7.84
CA SER A 326 15.60 -6.86 -6.39
C SER A 326 14.34 -7.61 -5.99
N ARG A 327 14.42 -8.41 -4.93
CA ARG A 327 13.22 -8.94 -4.25
C ARG A 327 12.32 -7.86 -3.68
N ASN A 328 12.90 -6.67 -3.42
CA ASN A 328 12.16 -5.54 -2.88
C ASN A 328 11.54 -4.67 -3.99
N LYS A 329 11.64 -5.03 -5.28
CA LYS A 329 11.05 -4.22 -6.36
C LYS A 329 9.53 -4.07 -6.14
N GLY A 330 9.04 -2.85 -6.14
CA GLY A 330 7.65 -2.49 -5.91
C GLY A 330 7.25 -2.44 -4.43
N GLN A 331 8.16 -2.73 -3.50
CA GLN A 331 7.90 -2.53 -2.08
C GLN A 331 7.79 -1.03 -1.77
N GLU A 332 6.82 -0.70 -0.94
CA GLU A 332 6.54 0.65 -0.51
C GLU A 332 7.23 0.96 0.84
N ASN A 333 6.89 2.10 1.43
CA ASN A 333 7.56 2.59 2.62
C ASN A 333 7.42 1.66 3.85
N GLY A 334 6.22 1.13 4.08
CA GLY A 334 5.92 0.26 5.21
C GLY A 334 6.42 -1.17 4.96
N ASP A 335 6.23 -1.66 3.74
CA ASP A 335 6.63 -2.98 3.24
C ASP A 335 8.09 -3.30 3.56
N GLU A 336 8.99 -2.37 3.26
CA GLU A 336 10.43 -2.53 3.47
C GLU A 336 10.81 -2.81 4.93
N CYS A 337 9.89 -2.52 5.86
CA CYS A 337 10.06 -2.57 7.30
C CYS A 337 9.02 -3.44 8.04
N ALA A 338 8.26 -4.27 7.30
CA ALA A 338 7.21 -5.10 7.88
C ALA A 338 7.77 -6.13 8.90
N TRP A 339 7.10 -6.22 10.05
CA TRP A 339 7.31 -7.24 11.08
C TRP A 339 8.74 -7.37 11.64
N ILE A 340 9.49 -6.27 11.75
CA ILE A 340 10.82 -6.28 12.38
C ILE A 340 10.67 -6.39 13.91
N SER A 341 11.10 -7.52 14.47
CA SER A 341 10.97 -7.82 15.91
C SER A 341 12.26 -7.63 16.73
N SER A 342 13.40 -7.38 16.06
CA SER A 342 14.70 -7.18 16.71
C SER A 342 15.67 -6.42 15.81
N GLY A 343 16.59 -5.66 16.41
CA GLY A 343 17.62 -4.92 15.68
C GLY A 343 17.15 -3.54 15.18
N GLN A 344 17.82 -3.02 14.17
CA GLN A 344 17.47 -1.75 13.51
C GLN A 344 16.04 -1.82 12.97
N GLY A 345 15.25 -0.76 13.18
CA GLY A 345 13.85 -0.71 12.76
C GLY A 345 12.90 -1.60 13.57
N LYS A 346 13.31 -2.17 14.71
CA LYS A 346 12.39 -2.97 15.53
C LYS A 346 11.11 -2.16 15.87
N SER A 347 9.95 -2.79 15.66
CA SER A 347 8.66 -2.26 16.11
C SER A 347 8.65 -2.03 17.63
N GLN A 348 8.09 -0.90 18.05
CA GLN A 348 8.02 -0.49 19.45
C GLN A 348 6.89 0.50 19.67
N ASP A 349 6.64 0.84 20.93
CA ASP A 349 5.67 1.87 21.27
C ASP A 349 6.18 3.26 20.89
N VAL A 350 5.40 3.99 20.10
CA VAL A 350 5.60 5.41 19.82
C VAL A 350 4.79 6.21 20.82
N VAL A 351 5.47 7.08 21.58
CA VAL A 351 4.83 7.99 22.54
C VAL A 351 4.26 9.19 21.81
N MET A 352 2.96 9.39 21.95
CA MET A 352 2.20 10.52 21.39
C MET A 352 1.62 11.36 22.54
N GLY A 353 1.04 12.51 22.21
CA GLY A 353 0.46 13.42 23.21
C GLY A 353 -0.72 12.84 24.00
N ASN A 354 -1.33 11.74 23.55
CA ASN A 354 -2.52 11.14 24.16
C ASN A 354 -2.33 9.67 24.60
N GLY A 355 -1.13 9.11 24.49
CA GLY A 355 -0.86 7.71 24.80
C GLY A 355 0.39 7.17 24.12
N SER A 356 0.55 5.85 24.15
CA SER A 356 1.59 5.13 23.44
C SER A 356 0.94 4.01 22.62
N TYR A 357 1.44 3.79 21.41
CA TYR A 357 0.86 2.84 20.47
C TYR A 357 1.97 2.02 19.83
N ALA A 358 1.76 0.71 19.70
CA ALA A 358 2.68 -0.18 19.00
C ALA A 358 2.72 0.18 17.52
N MET A 359 3.88 0.61 17.03
CA MET A 359 4.10 0.95 15.63
C MET A 359 5.27 0.12 15.07
N GLN A 360 5.24 -0.17 13.78
CA GLN A 360 6.46 -0.56 13.06
C GLN A 360 7.25 0.66 12.62
N SER A 361 8.54 0.48 12.38
CA SER A 361 9.32 1.46 11.63
C SER A 361 8.83 1.56 10.19
N THR A 362 9.21 2.66 9.56
CA THR A 362 8.96 3.00 8.17
C THR A 362 10.30 3.23 7.47
N TRP A 363 10.37 3.00 6.16
CA TRP A 363 11.63 3.17 5.43
C TRP A 363 12.02 4.65 5.38
N SER A 364 13.29 4.96 5.57
CA SER A 364 13.84 6.29 5.33
C SER A 364 14.88 6.24 4.22
N ASN A 365 14.72 7.08 3.20
CA ASN A 365 15.75 7.29 2.19
C ASN A 365 16.96 8.07 2.74
N ASP A 366 16.74 9.01 3.66
CA ASP A 366 17.77 9.84 4.28
C ASP A 366 18.80 9.00 5.06
N THR A 367 18.37 7.97 5.78
CA THR A 367 19.25 7.04 6.50
C THR A 367 19.51 5.75 5.73
N ASN A 368 18.69 5.44 4.72
CA ASN A 368 18.69 4.20 3.97
C ASN A 368 18.54 2.96 4.89
N GLU A 369 17.67 3.09 5.88
CA GLU A 369 17.34 2.07 6.88
C GLU A 369 15.85 2.17 7.27
N CYS A 370 15.37 1.17 8.03
CA CYS A 370 14.07 1.22 8.67
C CYS A 370 14.16 2.03 9.96
N ASP A 371 13.44 3.15 10.02
CA ASP A 371 13.47 4.07 11.14
C ASP A 371 12.12 4.17 11.83
N ILE A 372 12.15 4.17 13.16
CA ILE A 372 10.96 4.43 13.99
C ILE A 372 10.77 5.93 14.25
N SER A 373 11.78 6.73 13.94
CA SER A 373 11.83 8.15 14.23
C SER A 373 12.77 8.86 13.28
N HIS A 374 12.36 10.01 12.75
CA HIS A 374 13.17 10.86 11.90
C HIS A 374 12.87 12.34 12.18
N PRO A 375 13.85 13.26 12.05
CA PRO A 375 13.57 14.69 12.14
C PRO A 375 12.45 15.12 11.19
N ILE A 376 11.62 16.06 11.64
CA ILE A 376 10.54 16.60 10.80
C ILE A 376 11.15 17.50 9.72
N VAL A 377 10.89 17.18 8.47
CA VAL A 377 11.19 18.03 7.31
C VAL A 377 9.97 18.92 7.07
N LEU A 378 10.19 20.24 6.99
CA LEU A 378 9.13 21.26 6.86
C LEU A 378 9.16 21.93 5.50
#